data_AF-A0A853EK90-F1
#
_entry.id   AF-A0A853EK90-F1
#
_cell.length_a   1.000
_cell.length_b   1.000
_cell.length_c   1.000
_cell.angle_alpha   90.00
_cell.angle_beta   90.00
_cell.angle_gamma   90.00
#
_symmetry.space_group_name_H-M   'P 1'
#
loop_
_entity.id
_entity.type
_entity.pdbx_description
1 polymer ?
#
loop_
_entity_poly.entity_id
_entity_poly.type
_entity_poly.pdbx_seq_one_letter_code
_entity_poly.pdbx_strand_id
1 'polypeptide(L)'
;MSMQPDYAFIPQFTISDRLRKAREHARLDQTQLAKRIGISRTSVSSYEAGRIAKPRQIVLNAWALATGVPVQWLETGTVPEGGPNNDGAPAVGAGASEGLLRLDSNQQPSD
;
A
#
# COMPACT_ATOMS: atom_id res chain seq x y z
N MET A 1 15.20 36.45 -11.85
CA MET A 1 15.40 35.39 -10.84
C MET A 1 14.59 34.17 -11.23
N SER A 2 15.23 33.09 -11.69
CA SER A 2 14.55 31.82 -11.94
C SER A 2 14.44 31.05 -10.63
N MET A 3 13.22 30.86 -10.11
CA MET A 3 12.93 29.95 -9.01
C MET A 3 13.25 28.53 -9.47
N GLN A 4 14.31 27.93 -8.93
CA GLN A 4 14.44 26.47 -8.99
C GLN A 4 13.39 25.89 -8.04
N PRO A 5 12.58 24.92 -8.48
CA PRO A 5 11.62 24.27 -7.60
C PRO A 5 12.38 23.49 -6.53
N ASP A 6 12.10 23.78 -5.27
CA ASP A 6 12.51 22.95 -4.15
C ASP A 6 11.91 21.57 -4.37
N TYR A 7 12.71 20.60 -4.81
CA TYR A 7 12.25 19.23 -5.02
C TYR A 7 11.75 18.68 -3.68
N ALA A 8 10.44 18.52 -3.57
CA ALA A 8 9.81 17.89 -2.42
C ALA A 8 10.39 16.47 -2.26
N PHE A 9 11.09 16.24 -1.15
CA PHE A 9 11.61 14.91 -0.82
C PHE A 9 10.44 13.97 -0.55
N ILE A 10 10.27 12.97 -1.41
CA ILE A 10 9.24 11.93 -1.25
C ILE A 10 9.79 10.86 -0.30
N PRO A 11 9.21 10.68 0.89
CA PRO A 11 9.66 9.65 1.81
C PRO A 11 9.38 8.25 1.25
N GLN A 12 10.38 7.37 1.34
CA GLN A 12 10.23 5.96 0.99
C GLN A 12 9.66 5.19 2.17
N PHE A 13 8.55 4.48 1.95
CA PHE A 13 7.91 3.66 2.99
C PHE A 13 8.27 2.18 2.82
N THR A 14 8.64 1.54 3.91
CA THR A 14 8.81 0.09 3.94
C THR A 14 7.46 -0.62 4.11
N ILE A 15 7.44 -1.94 3.91
CA ILE A 15 6.26 -2.77 4.22
C ILE A 15 5.83 -2.63 5.68
N SER A 16 6.79 -2.53 6.60
CA SER A 16 6.55 -2.35 8.03
C SER A 16 5.84 -1.03 8.33
N ASP A 17 6.27 0.05 7.67
CA ASP A 17 5.61 1.36 7.79
C ASP A 17 4.18 1.32 7.25
N ARG A 18 3.97 0.65 6.11
CA ARG A 18 2.63 0.49 5.53
C ARG A 18 1.69 -0.32 6.41
N LEU A 19 2.16 -1.43 6.99
CA LEU A 19 1.38 -2.24 7.93
C LEU A 19 0.96 -1.44 9.16
N ARG A 20 1.89 -0.65 9.72
CA ARG A 20 1.61 0.24 10.85
C ARG A 20 0.58 1.31 10.47
N LYS A 21 0.77 1.99 9.34
CA LYS A 21 -0.15 3.03 8.85
C LYS A 21 -1.55 2.48 8.59
N ALA A 22 -1.67 1.30 8.00
CA ALA A 22 -2.97 0.64 7.79
C ALA A 22 -3.68 0.36 9.12
N ARG A 23 -2.96 -0.13 10.12
CA ARG A 23 -3.51 -0.35 11.47
C ARG A 23 -3.97 0.95 12.12
N GLU A 24 -3.15 1.99 12.07
CA GLU A 24 -3.45 3.30 12.65
C GLU A 24 -4.66 3.96 11.97
N HIS A 25 -4.77 3.86 10.64
CA HIS A 25 -5.92 4.34 9.89
C HIS A 25 -7.22 3.60 10.26
N ALA A 26 -7.13 2.30 10.54
CA ALA A 26 -8.23 1.49 11.05
C ALA A 26 -8.56 1.76 12.53
N ARG A 27 -7.83 2.67 13.22
CA ARG A 27 -7.97 3.01 14.64
C ARG A 27 -7.86 1.81 15.57
N LEU A 28 -6.96 0.87 15.24
CA LEU A 28 -6.70 -0.32 16.05
C LEU A 28 -5.39 -0.19 16.80
N ASP A 29 -5.36 -0.62 18.06
CA ASP A 29 -4.10 -0.96 18.73
C ASP A 29 -3.56 -2.32 18.24
N GLN A 30 -2.26 -2.57 18.43
CA GLN A 30 -1.59 -3.83 18.07
C GLN A 30 -2.29 -5.05 18.67
N THR A 31 -2.80 -4.91 19.91
CA THR A 31 -3.52 -6.00 20.60
C THR A 31 -4.86 -6.30 19.93
N GLN A 32 -5.59 -5.27 19.51
CA GLN A 32 -6.90 -5.42 18.87
C GLN A 32 -6.74 -6.06 17.49
N LEU A 33 -5.76 -5.60 16.71
CA LEU A 33 -5.45 -6.19 15.42
C LEU A 33 -5.04 -7.67 15.57
N ALA A 34 -4.11 -7.96 16.49
CA ALA A 34 -3.66 -9.32 16.78
C ALA A 34 -4.84 -10.28 17.07
N LYS A 35 -5.79 -9.83 17.91
CA LYS A 35 -7.01 -10.58 18.21
C LYS A 35 -7.90 -10.78 16.97
N ARG A 36 -8.05 -9.77 16.11
CA ARG A 36 -8.88 -9.86 14.90
C ARG A 36 -8.33 -10.85 13.87
N ILE A 37 -7.01 -10.87 13.67
CA ILE A 37 -6.37 -11.71 12.64
C ILE A 37 -5.83 -13.04 13.18
N GLY A 38 -5.98 -13.30 14.49
CA GLY A 38 -5.61 -14.57 15.11
C GLY A 38 -4.10 -14.79 15.25
N ILE A 39 -3.31 -13.73 15.46
CA ILE A 39 -1.86 -13.85 15.70
C ILE A 39 -1.46 -13.22 17.04
N SER A 40 -0.21 -13.42 17.47
CA SER A 40 0.27 -12.80 18.71
C SER A 40 0.53 -11.29 18.55
N ARG A 41 0.34 -10.52 19.62
CA ARG A 41 0.71 -9.08 19.67
C ARG A 41 2.20 -8.88 19.34
N THR A 42 3.05 -9.79 19.80
CA THR A 42 4.49 -9.76 19.53
C THR A 42 4.79 -9.94 18.04
N SER A 43 4.02 -10.77 17.33
CA SER A 43 4.12 -10.92 15.88
C SER A 43 3.77 -9.61 15.17
N VAL A 44 2.65 -8.97 15.54
CA VAL A 44 2.26 -7.64 15.02
C VAL A 44 3.38 -6.63 15.23
N SER A 45 3.91 -6.52 16.45
CA SER A 45 5.02 -5.62 16.78
C SER A 45 6.29 -5.93 15.98
N SER A 46 6.59 -7.21 15.73
CA SER A 46 7.78 -7.63 14.98
C SER A 46 7.68 -7.29 13.49
N TYR A 47 6.48 -7.37 12.92
CA TYR A 47 6.22 -6.90 11.55
C TYR A 47 6.31 -5.38 11.44
N GLU A 48 5.69 -4.64 12.36
CA GLU A 48 5.73 -3.16 12.37
C GLU A 48 7.12 -2.59 12.65
N ALA A 49 7.96 -3.31 13.41
CA ALA A 49 9.34 -2.92 13.68
C ALA A 49 10.34 -3.37 12.61
N GLY A 50 9.90 -4.05 11.55
CA GLY A 50 10.78 -4.54 10.49
C GLY A 50 11.72 -5.69 10.88
N ARG A 51 11.51 -6.31 12.06
CA ARG A 51 12.29 -7.49 12.47
C ARG A 51 12.03 -8.69 11.56
N ILE A 52 10.83 -8.78 11.01
CA ILE A 52 10.46 -9.77 10.00
C ILE A 52 10.16 -9.02 8.70
N ALA A 53 11.10 -9.11 7.74
CA ALA A 53 11.04 -8.35 6.49
C ALA A 53 9.91 -8.81 5.54
N LYS A 54 9.49 -10.07 5.61
CA LYS A 54 8.49 -10.67 4.73
C LYS A 54 7.39 -11.37 5.54
N PRO A 55 6.24 -10.72 5.77
CA PRO A 55 5.07 -11.39 6.32
C PRO A 55 4.57 -12.48 5.37
N ARG A 56 4.01 -13.55 5.91
CA ARG A 56 3.37 -14.59 5.09
C ARG A 56 2.12 -14.02 4.39
N GLN A 57 1.80 -14.52 3.21
CA GLN A 57 0.63 -14.06 2.44
C GLN A 57 -0.67 -14.12 3.24
N ILE A 58 -0.86 -15.17 4.02
CA ILE A 58 -2.03 -15.33 4.88
C ILE A 58 -2.15 -14.20 5.92
N VAL A 59 -1.02 -13.72 6.45
CA VAL A 59 -0.99 -12.60 7.40
C VAL A 59 -1.32 -11.30 6.69
N LEU A 60 -0.76 -11.06 5.50
CA LEU A 60 -1.07 -9.87 4.70
C LEU A 60 -2.54 -9.78 4.32
N ASN A 61 -3.12 -10.88 3.85
CA ASN A 61 -4.54 -10.97 3.51
C ASN A 61 -5.43 -10.69 4.73
N ALA A 62 -5.11 -11.28 5.89
CA ALA A 62 -5.87 -11.04 7.11
C ALA A 62 -5.73 -9.59 7.60
N TRP A 63 -4.54 -9.00 7.46
CA TRP A 63 -4.29 -7.59 7.80
C TRP A 63 -5.08 -6.64 6.91
N ALA A 64 -5.05 -6.86 5.60
CA ALA A 64 -5.84 -6.12 4.61
C ALA A 64 -7.33 -6.17 4.93
N LEU A 65 -7.86 -7.37 5.20
CA LEU A 65 -9.26 -7.54 5.59
C LEU A 65 -9.61 -6.80 6.88
N ALA A 66 -8.73 -6.85 7.89
CA ALA A 66 -8.96 -6.22 9.19
C ALA A 66 -8.86 -4.69 9.16
N THR A 67 -8.14 -4.13 8.19
CA THR A 67 -7.87 -2.68 8.07
C THR A 67 -8.59 -2.01 6.90
N GLY A 68 -9.15 -2.79 5.97
CA GLY A 68 -9.83 -2.29 4.78
C GLY A 68 -8.90 -1.77 3.69
N VAL A 69 -7.58 -1.97 3.81
CA VAL A 69 -6.62 -1.56 2.77
C VAL A 69 -6.34 -2.72 1.80
N PRO A 70 -6.06 -2.45 0.51
CA PRO A 70 -5.68 -3.50 -0.43
C PRO A 70 -4.37 -4.20 -0.05
N VAL A 71 -4.31 -5.53 -0.21
CA VAL A 71 -3.09 -6.32 0.01
C VAL A 71 -1.95 -5.81 -0.87
N GLN A 72 -2.24 -5.50 -2.14
CA GLN A 72 -1.26 -4.96 -3.09
C GLN A 72 -0.60 -3.68 -2.56
N TRP A 73 -1.38 -2.80 -1.92
CA TRP A 73 -0.83 -1.59 -1.33
C TRP A 73 0.09 -1.90 -0.15
N LEU A 74 -0.27 -2.85 0.72
CA LEU A 74 0.60 -3.28 1.82
C LEU A 74 1.95 -3.82 1.30
N GLU A 75 1.92 -4.61 0.23
CA GLU A 75 3.12 -5.23 -0.35
C GLU A 75 3.99 -4.23 -1.10
N THR A 76 3.41 -3.48 -2.03
CA THR A 76 4.16 -2.68 -3.01
C THR A 76 4.17 -1.19 -2.70
N GLY A 77 3.17 -0.70 -1.95
CA GLY A 77 2.91 0.72 -1.77
C GLY A 77 2.07 1.36 -2.90
N THR A 78 1.74 0.60 -3.94
CA THR A 78 0.95 1.07 -5.07
C THR A 78 -0.52 0.70 -4.88
N VAL A 79 -1.41 1.67 -5.10
CA VAL A 79 -2.87 1.42 -5.11
C VAL A 79 -3.21 0.72 -6.43
N PRO A 80 -4.01 -0.38 -6.42
CA PRO A 80 -4.45 -0.99 -7.66
C PRO A 80 -5.28 0.01 -8.48
N GLU A 81 -4.87 0.23 -9.73
CA GLU A 81 -5.66 1.00 -10.69
C GLU A 81 -7.02 0.29 -10.88
N GLY A 82 -8.10 0.89 -10.36
CA GLY A 82 -9.45 0.32 -10.39
C GLY A 82 -9.98 -0.25 -9.05
N GLY A 83 -9.35 0.03 -7.91
CA GLY A 83 -9.91 -0.30 -6.59
C GLY A 83 -11.25 0.40 -6.31
N PRO A 84 -12.10 -0.13 -5.41
CA PRO A 84 -13.45 0.38 -5.19
C PRO A 84 -13.38 1.85 -4.77
N ASN A 85 -13.95 2.71 -5.60
CA ASN A 85 -13.94 4.16 -5.46
C ASN A 85 -14.27 4.57 -4.03
N ASN A 86 -13.26 5.02 -3.28
CA ASN A 86 -13.45 5.88 -2.13
C ASN A 86 -13.28 7.31 -2.67
N ASP A 87 -14.36 8.06 -2.61
CA ASP A 87 -14.47 9.44 -3.08
C ASP A 87 -13.29 10.32 -2.62
N GLY A 88 -12.49 10.78 -3.59
CA GLY A 88 -11.89 12.11 -3.55
C GLY A 88 -10.72 12.40 -2.60
N ALA A 89 -9.81 11.47 -2.35
CA ALA A 89 -8.48 11.84 -1.82
C ALA A 89 -7.50 11.98 -3.00
N PRO A 90 -6.81 13.13 -3.19
CA PRO A 90 -5.88 13.27 -4.30
C PRO A 90 -4.74 12.27 -4.06
N ALA A 91 -4.62 11.31 -4.97
CA ALA A 91 -3.45 10.46 -5.12
C ALA A 91 -2.28 11.37 -5.50
N VAL A 92 -1.61 11.93 -4.50
CA VAL A 92 -0.30 12.56 -4.69
C VAL A 92 0.69 11.43 -4.99
N GLY A 93 1.03 11.34 -6.27
CA GLY A 93 1.93 10.36 -6.82
C GLY A 93 3.26 10.35 -6.09
N ALA A 94 3.62 9.18 -5.57
CA ALA A 94 4.98 8.84 -5.17
C ALA A 94 5.44 7.72 -6.10
N GLY A 95 6.37 8.09 -6.98
CA GLY A 95 6.80 7.36 -8.17
C GLY A 95 6.97 5.85 -8.05
N ALA A 96 6.42 5.17 -9.05
CA ALA A 96 6.99 3.97 -9.62
C ALA A 96 7.11 4.23 -11.12
N SER A 97 8.35 4.33 -11.59
CA SER A 97 8.70 4.31 -13.01
C SER A 97 8.37 2.92 -13.56
N GLU A 98 7.20 2.75 -14.17
CA GLU A 98 6.90 1.58 -14.99
C GLU A 98 6.65 2.06 -16.43
N GLY A 99 7.34 1.40 -17.36
CA GLY A 99 7.55 1.87 -18.71
C GLY A 99 6.29 2.15 -19.51
N LEU A 100 6.41 3.14 -20.40
CA LEU A 100 5.59 3.34 -21.58
C LEU A 100 5.41 2.03 -22.35
N LEU A 101 4.39 1.24 -22.02
CA LEU A 101 3.82 0.29 -22.95
C LEU A 101 2.99 1.11 -23.94
N ARG A 102 3.56 1.26 -25.14
CA ARG A 102 2.92 1.91 -26.28
C ARG A 102 1.55 1.29 -26.52
N LEU A 103 0.57 2.20 -26.60
CA LEU A 103 -0.69 2.02 -27.29
C LEU A 103 -0.40 1.62 -28.74
N ASP A 104 -0.48 0.34 -29.06
CA ASP A 104 -0.76 -0.06 -30.44
C ASP A 104 -2.25 -0.35 -30.56
N SER A 105 -2.97 0.75 -30.77
CA SER A 105 -4.25 0.76 -31.46
C SER A 105 -4.09 0.04 -32.78
N ASN A 106 -4.61 -1.19 -32.87
CA ASN A 106 -4.96 -1.78 -34.15
C ASN A 106 -6.35 -2.42 -34.06
N GLN A 107 -7.33 -1.57 -33.74
CA GLN A 107 -8.72 -1.79 -34.11
C GLN A 107 -8.92 -1.23 -35.52
N GLN A 108 -9.40 -2.08 -36.43
CA GLN A 108 -10.39 -1.85 -37.50
C GLN A 108 -10.18 -2.87 -38.65
N PRO A 109 -11.19 -3.13 -39.51
CA PRO A 109 -12.45 -3.79 -39.20
C PRO A 109 -12.71 -4.96 -40.17
N SER A 110 -13.86 -5.63 -40.03
CA SER A 110 -14.38 -6.60 -40.99
C SER A 110 -14.51 -6.05 -42.41
N ASP A 111 -14.10 -6.87 -43.38
CA ASP A 111 -14.88 -7.18 -44.59
C ASP A 111 -14.83 -8.70 -44.78
#